data_AF-R9II86-F1
#
_entry.id   AF-R9II86-F1
#
_cell.length_a   1.000
_cell.length_b   1.000
_cell.length_c   1.000
_cell.angle_alpha   90.00
_cell.angle_beta   90.00
_cell.angle_gamma   90.00
#
_symmetry.space_group_name_H-M   'P 1'
#
loop_
_entity.id
_entity.type
_entity.pdbx_description
1 polymer ?
#
loop_
_entity_poly.entity_id
_entity_poly.type
_entity_poly.pdbx_seq_one_letter_code
_entity_poly.pdbx_strand_id
1 'polypeptide(L)'
;MKKLFVCIRQGKVDEVAAILDKKPDLISCLAKAPPKKDDGQSPLMVAIKSDNLEVAHLLLDRGADVNFADAVNPYGNNFSAPIWYDAVGQCFMRARHTVGPGPERSKQYFLLLRRLLDMGMDPNQKTSYGLTAWQHALEEYDQFAHDSYPDYRVETAREEQRRLREMLKAVLDELLKHGADIHDFIPPNEEGLSTVSALLRNLEEGKELLDGLHGMNPDSSAFKPYTMKYRGKEQLITPSRTVETYRQEYEIKWRELEPILRAYYKKAH
;
A
#
# COMPACT_ATOMS: atom_id res chain seq x y z
N MET A 1 24.59 15.43 -7.13
CA MET A 1 23.20 15.40 -6.64
C MET A 1 22.20 15.23 -7.78
N LYS A 2 21.86 16.23 -8.61
CA LYS A 2 20.85 16.07 -9.69
C LYS A 2 21.09 14.88 -10.64
N LYS A 3 22.34 14.68 -11.07
CA LYS A 3 22.71 13.53 -11.94
C LYS A 3 22.43 12.17 -11.27
N LEU A 4 22.69 12.03 -9.97
CA LEU A 4 22.47 10.80 -9.22
C LEU A 4 21.00 10.36 -9.31
N PHE A 5 20.05 11.25 -9.00
CA PHE A 5 18.62 10.94 -9.08
C PHE A 5 18.13 10.67 -10.50
N VAL A 6 18.74 11.27 -11.52
CA VAL A 6 18.44 10.91 -12.92
C VAL A 6 18.88 9.48 -13.21
N CYS A 7 20.10 9.10 -12.80
CA CYS A 7 20.61 7.73 -12.98
C CYS A 7 19.79 6.71 -12.19
N ILE A 8 19.38 7.03 -10.95
CA ILE A 8 18.52 6.18 -10.12
C ILE A 8 17.21 5.88 -10.84
N ARG A 9 16.48 6.91 -11.30
CA ARG A 9 15.19 6.73 -11.98
C ARG A 9 15.28 5.94 -13.28
N GLN A 10 16.44 6.01 -13.94
CA GLN A 10 16.71 5.31 -15.20
C GLN A 10 17.27 3.91 -14.99
N GLY A 11 17.43 3.45 -13.74
CA GLY A 11 17.97 2.11 -13.44
C GLY A 11 19.44 1.96 -13.82
N LYS A 12 20.22 3.05 -13.91
CA LYS A 12 21.61 3.02 -14.36
C LYS A 12 22.56 2.64 -13.22
N VAL A 13 22.52 1.37 -12.81
CA VAL A 13 23.26 0.83 -11.65
C VAL A 13 24.74 1.20 -11.67
N ASP A 14 25.45 1.00 -12.79
CA ASP A 14 26.88 1.30 -12.89
C ASP A 14 27.19 2.80 -12.75
N GLU A 15 26.34 3.67 -13.30
CA GLU A 15 26.50 5.12 -13.15
C GLU A 15 26.22 5.56 -11.71
N VAL A 16 25.23 4.95 -11.04
CA VAL A 16 24.94 5.19 -9.62
C VAL A 16 26.13 4.76 -8.77
N ALA A 17 26.66 3.55 -8.99
CA ALA A 17 27.84 3.03 -8.32
C ALA A 17 29.04 3.98 -8.48
N ALA A 18 29.38 4.33 -9.73
CA ALA A 18 30.50 5.22 -10.02
C ALA A 18 30.35 6.63 -9.42
N ILE A 19 29.13 7.13 -9.25
CA ILE A 19 28.87 8.40 -8.57
C ILE A 19 29.10 8.27 -7.06
N LEU A 20 28.61 7.19 -6.44
CA LEU A 20 28.73 6.94 -5.01
C LEU A 20 30.16 6.59 -4.62
N ASP A 21 30.91 5.87 -5.46
CA ASP A 21 32.33 5.56 -5.22
C ASP A 21 33.18 6.84 -5.16
N LYS A 22 32.84 7.83 -5.99
CA LYS A 22 33.51 9.15 -5.98
C LYS A 22 33.02 10.07 -4.86
N LYS A 23 31.77 9.90 -4.43
CA LYS A 23 31.10 10.76 -3.44
C LYS A 23 30.16 9.94 -2.54
N PRO A 24 30.70 9.18 -1.57
CA PRO A 24 29.92 8.29 -0.71
C PRO A 24 28.82 9.03 0.06
N ASP A 25 29.07 10.27 0.48
CA ASP A 25 28.13 11.12 1.22
C ASP A 25 26.81 11.39 0.47
N LEU A 26 26.75 11.14 -0.84
CA LEU A 26 25.51 11.27 -1.60
C LEU A 26 24.50 10.15 -1.29
N ILE A 27 24.88 9.12 -0.53
CA ILE A 27 23.98 8.04 -0.12
C ILE A 27 22.78 8.54 0.71
N SER A 28 22.97 9.62 1.48
CA SER A 28 21.97 10.25 2.34
C SER A 28 21.45 11.60 1.81
N CYS A 29 21.79 11.95 0.56
CA CYS A 29 21.35 13.23 0.01
C CYS A 29 19.85 13.22 -0.36
N LEU A 30 19.18 14.37 -0.25
CA LEU A 30 17.77 14.49 -0.60
C LEU A 30 17.59 14.98 -2.04
N ALA A 31 16.60 14.41 -2.73
CA ALA A 31 16.17 14.92 -4.01
C ALA A 31 15.63 16.34 -3.86
N LYS A 32 15.96 17.19 -4.83
CA LYS A 32 15.49 18.58 -4.92
C LYS A 32 14.74 18.75 -6.23
N ALA A 33 13.54 19.30 -6.17
CA ALA A 33 12.72 19.57 -7.34
C ALA A 33 13.50 20.38 -8.41
N PRO A 34 13.26 20.12 -9.71
CA PRO A 34 12.29 19.18 -10.28
C PRO A 34 12.79 17.72 -10.42
N PRO A 35 11.86 16.72 -10.44
CA PRO A 35 10.40 16.86 -10.38
C PRO A 35 9.89 16.97 -8.94
N LYS A 36 8.76 17.66 -8.74
CA LYS A 36 8.15 17.86 -7.41
C LYS A 36 7.82 16.56 -6.67
N LYS A 37 7.51 15.49 -7.42
CA LYS A 37 7.12 14.20 -6.85
C LYS A 37 8.24 13.47 -6.09
N ASP A 38 9.51 13.85 -6.29
CA ASP A 38 10.65 13.24 -5.61
C ASP A 38 11.26 14.20 -4.58
N ASP A 39 10.72 15.42 -4.44
CA ASP A 39 11.30 16.45 -3.59
C ASP A 39 11.33 16.00 -2.13
N GLY A 40 12.49 16.09 -1.48
CA GLY A 40 12.70 15.64 -0.11
C GLY A 40 12.92 14.13 0.07
N GLN A 41 12.80 13.32 -0.98
CA GLN A 41 12.99 11.87 -0.89
C GLN A 41 14.48 11.48 -0.90
N SER A 42 14.83 10.40 -0.19
CA SER A 42 16.17 9.82 -0.20
C SER A 42 16.45 9.06 -1.51
N PRO A 43 17.71 8.71 -1.82
CA PRO A 43 18.05 7.94 -3.01
C PRO A 43 17.33 6.58 -3.05
N LEU A 44 17.19 5.93 -1.88
CA LEU A 44 16.55 4.62 -1.74
C LEU A 44 15.04 4.71 -2.01
N MET A 45 14.34 5.71 -1.46
CA MET A 45 12.92 5.94 -1.76
C MET A 45 12.68 6.11 -3.26
N VAL A 46 13.49 6.96 -3.92
CA VAL A 46 13.33 7.20 -5.38
C VAL A 46 13.60 5.94 -6.20
N ALA A 47 14.55 5.10 -5.78
CA ALA A 47 14.84 3.82 -6.44
C ALA A 47 13.65 2.86 -6.36
N ILE A 48 13.09 2.66 -5.15
CA ILE A 48 11.94 1.79 -4.89
C ILE A 48 10.72 2.29 -5.66
N LYS A 49 10.38 3.57 -5.51
CA LYS A 49 9.24 4.22 -6.18
C LYS A 49 9.32 4.17 -7.71
N SER A 50 10.55 4.20 -8.27
CA SER A 50 10.77 4.20 -9.71
C SER A 50 10.94 2.80 -10.33
N ASP A 51 10.64 1.75 -9.58
CA ASP A 51 10.75 0.35 -10.02
C ASP A 51 12.19 -0.10 -10.37
N ASN A 52 13.21 0.43 -9.69
CA ASN A 52 14.63 0.12 -9.97
C ASN A 52 15.25 -0.74 -8.86
N LEU A 53 14.87 -2.02 -8.83
CA LEU A 53 15.26 -3.01 -7.82
C LEU A 53 16.77 -3.13 -7.62
N GLU A 54 17.54 -3.24 -8.70
CA GLU A 54 19.00 -3.40 -8.64
C GLU A 54 19.67 -2.16 -8.05
N VAL A 55 19.14 -0.98 -8.35
CA VAL A 55 19.62 0.28 -7.75
C VAL A 55 19.26 0.31 -6.25
N ALA A 56 18.07 -0.15 -5.87
CA ALA A 56 17.68 -0.22 -4.45
C ALA A 56 18.64 -1.15 -3.67
N HIS A 57 18.95 -2.33 -4.19
CA HIS A 57 19.93 -3.23 -3.58
C HIS A 57 21.33 -2.61 -3.49
N LEU A 58 21.80 -1.94 -4.54
CA LEU A 58 23.09 -1.23 -4.54
C LEU A 58 23.17 -0.15 -3.45
N LEU A 59 22.07 0.58 -3.23
CA LEU A 59 21.98 1.61 -2.19
C LEU A 59 21.95 0.99 -0.79
N LEU A 60 21.26 -0.13 -0.60
CA LEU A 60 21.29 -0.89 0.65
C LEU A 60 22.69 -1.44 0.95
N ASP A 61 23.39 -1.98 -0.05
CA ASP A 61 24.78 -2.43 0.07
C ASP A 61 25.73 -1.29 0.50
N ARG A 62 25.38 -0.04 0.19
CA ARG A 62 26.13 1.17 0.57
C ARG A 62 25.64 1.84 1.85
N GLY A 63 24.75 1.21 2.61
CA GLY A 63 24.29 1.73 3.90
C GLY A 63 23.27 2.86 3.80
N ALA A 64 22.40 2.84 2.78
CA ALA A 64 21.23 3.70 2.77
C ALA A 64 20.38 3.49 4.04
N ASP A 65 19.92 4.58 4.64
CA ASP A 65 19.05 4.56 5.83
C ASP A 65 17.70 3.95 5.47
N VAL A 66 17.36 2.83 6.09
CA VAL A 66 16.11 2.09 5.89
C VAL A 66 14.94 2.69 6.66
N ASN A 67 15.20 3.58 7.63
CA ASN A 67 14.21 4.25 8.48
C ASN A 67 13.96 5.71 8.09
N PHE A 68 14.46 6.13 6.92
CA PHE A 68 14.21 7.48 6.44
C PHE A 68 12.72 7.68 6.13
N ALA A 69 12.19 8.82 6.56
CA ALA A 69 10.88 9.33 6.19
C ALA A 69 11.04 10.69 5.52
N ASP A 70 10.33 10.89 4.41
CA ASP A 70 10.31 12.21 3.78
C ASP A 70 9.53 13.22 4.64
N ALA A 71 9.69 14.50 4.30
CA ALA A 71 9.01 15.59 5.00
C ALA A 71 7.79 16.05 4.21
N VAL A 72 6.74 16.48 4.92
CA VAL A 72 5.54 17.05 4.29
C VAL A 72 5.94 18.24 3.42
N ASN A 73 5.61 18.17 2.13
CA ASN A 73 5.81 19.28 1.22
C ASN A 73 4.46 20.00 0.98
N PRO A 74 4.23 21.18 1.60
CA PRO A 74 2.96 21.90 1.46
C PRO A 74 2.71 22.43 0.03
N TYR A 75 3.73 22.40 -0.83
CA TYR A 75 3.66 22.81 -2.24
C TYR A 75 3.63 21.62 -3.23
N GLY A 76 3.58 20.39 -2.70
CA GLY A 76 3.53 19.12 -3.41
C GLY A 76 2.32 18.27 -2.99
N ASN A 77 2.49 16.95 -2.91
CA ASN A 77 1.50 16.10 -2.23
C ASN A 77 1.64 16.40 -0.75
N ASN A 78 0.60 16.94 -0.11
CA ASN A 78 0.57 17.20 1.34
C ASN A 78 0.51 15.87 2.11
N PHE A 79 1.55 15.06 1.97
CA PHE A 79 1.69 13.70 2.43
C PHE A 79 3.17 13.41 2.60
N SER A 80 3.53 12.82 3.72
CA SER A 80 4.84 12.25 3.96
C SER A 80 4.74 10.82 4.48
N ALA A 81 5.74 10.01 4.14
CA ALA A 81 5.77 8.60 4.46
C ALA A 81 7.20 8.06 4.67
N PRO A 82 7.36 7.04 5.53
CA PRO A 82 8.58 6.25 5.62
C PRO A 82 8.85 5.41 4.37
N ILE A 83 10.09 4.92 4.22
CA ILE A 83 10.49 4.01 3.12
C ILE A 83 9.56 2.79 2.96
N TRP A 84 9.02 2.28 4.07
CA TRP A 84 8.12 1.12 4.02
C TRP A 84 6.90 1.36 3.13
N TYR A 85 6.45 2.61 2.94
CA TYR A 85 5.25 2.93 2.15
C TYR A 85 5.40 2.48 0.70
N ASP A 86 6.42 2.98 0.01
CA ASP A 86 6.69 2.55 -1.36
C ASP A 86 7.13 1.06 -1.39
N ALA A 87 7.84 0.55 -0.37
CA ALA A 87 8.28 -0.84 -0.35
C ALA A 87 7.12 -1.85 -0.27
N VAL A 88 6.16 -1.59 0.62
CA VAL A 88 4.92 -2.38 0.75
C VAL A 88 4.08 -2.20 -0.50
N GLY A 89 3.86 -0.95 -0.96
CA GLY A 89 3.13 -0.66 -2.19
C GLY A 89 3.68 -1.41 -3.40
N GLN A 90 5.00 -1.51 -3.57
CA GLN A 90 5.61 -2.25 -4.69
C GLN A 90 5.39 -3.77 -4.65
N CYS A 91 5.02 -4.34 -3.50
CA CYS A 91 4.58 -5.75 -3.42
C CYS A 91 3.24 -5.96 -4.14
N PHE A 92 2.42 -4.91 -4.26
CA PHE A 92 1.08 -4.94 -4.85
C PHE A 92 0.92 -4.07 -6.10
N MET A 93 1.82 -3.13 -6.39
CA MET A 93 1.65 -2.14 -7.45
C MET A 93 1.88 -2.73 -8.84
N ARG A 94 0.77 -3.13 -9.47
CA ARG A 94 0.57 -3.25 -10.92
C ARG A 94 -0.88 -3.67 -11.26
N ALA A 95 -2.00 -3.29 -10.61
CA ALA A 95 -3.36 -3.82 -10.98
C ALA A 95 -4.07 -3.25 -12.18
N ARG A 96 -3.33 -3.28 -13.30
CA ARG A 96 -3.82 -3.81 -14.59
C ARG A 96 -2.83 -4.81 -15.27
N HIS A 97 -1.84 -5.31 -14.51
CA HIS A 97 -0.59 -6.05 -14.84
C HIS A 97 0.12 -6.76 -13.61
N THR A 98 -0.56 -7.07 -12.47
CA THR A 98 -0.03 -7.01 -11.05
C THR A 98 0.65 -8.16 -10.34
N VAL A 99 0.82 -9.26 -11.02
CA VAL A 99 0.32 -10.60 -10.65
C VAL A 99 -0.56 -11.11 -11.79
N GLY A 100 -0.48 -10.48 -12.96
CA GLY A 100 -0.46 -11.21 -14.23
C GLY A 100 0.82 -12.08 -14.36
N PRO A 101 1.20 -12.54 -15.55
CA PRO A 101 2.26 -13.55 -15.78
C PRO A 101 3.71 -13.13 -15.40
N GLY A 102 3.90 -12.07 -14.61
CA GLY A 102 5.17 -11.67 -14.00
C GLY A 102 5.18 -11.70 -12.46
N PRO A 103 4.79 -12.82 -11.80
CA PRO A 103 4.84 -12.94 -10.33
C PRO A 103 6.25 -12.75 -9.77
N GLU A 104 7.29 -12.95 -10.60
CA GLU A 104 8.69 -12.77 -10.20
C GLU A 104 8.98 -11.33 -9.73
N ARG A 105 8.36 -10.31 -10.35
CA ARG A 105 8.59 -8.92 -9.94
C ARG A 105 8.03 -8.62 -8.56
N SER A 106 6.78 -8.98 -8.28
CA SER A 106 6.18 -8.78 -6.95
C SER A 106 6.92 -9.60 -5.89
N LYS A 107 7.35 -10.82 -6.23
CA LYS A 107 8.21 -11.64 -5.37
C LYS A 107 9.55 -10.97 -5.09
N GLN A 108 10.19 -10.36 -6.08
CA GLN A 108 11.45 -9.62 -5.89
C GLN A 108 11.27 -8.40 -4.97
N TYR A 109 10.15 -7.67 -5.09
CA TYR A 109 9.84 -6.59 -4.15
C TYR A 109 9.51 -7.08 -2.74
N PHE A 110 8.84 -8.23 -2.61
CA PHE A 110 8.68 -8.89 -1.31
C PHE A 110 10.05 -9.24 -0.70
N LEU A 111 10.99 -9.74 -1.49
CA LEU A 111 12.36 -10.02 -1.03
C LEU A 111 13.13 -8.74 -0.68
N LEU A 112 12.89 -7.63 -1.39
CA LEU A 112 13.42 -6.32 -1.03
C LEU A 112 12.83 -5.83 0.30
N LEU A 113 11.51 -5.94 0.50
CA LEU A 113 10.84 -5.61 1.75
C LEU A 113 11.41 -6.42 2.91
N ARG A 114 11.54 -7.74 2.74
CA ARG A 114 12.18 -8.61 3.74
C ARG A 114 13.59 -8.15 4.05
N ARG A 115 14.39 -7.80 3.03
CA ARG A 115 15.74 -7.31 3.23
C ARG A 115 15.77 -5.99 4.01
N LEU A 116 14.85 -5.06 3.74
CA LEU A 116 14.73 -3.80 4.49
C LEU A 116 14.44 -4.09 5.97
N LEU A 117 13.48 -4.99 6.24
CA LEU A 117 13.12 -5.42 7.60
C LEU A 117 14.28 -6.14 8.31
N ASP A 118 14.96 -7.07 7.63
CA ASP A 118 16.15 -7.77 8.15
C ASP A 118 17.29 -6.78 8.47
N MET A 119 17.33 -5.62 7.80
CA MET A 119 18.28 -4.52 8.05
C MET A 119 17.81 -3.54 9.15
N GLY A 120 16.69 -3.81 9.82
CA GLY A 120 16.17 -3.00 10.92
C GLY A 120 15.27 -1.85 10.49
N MET A 121 14.60 -1.95 9.33
CA MET A 121 13.49 -1.06 8.98
C MET A 121 12.36 -1.24 10.01
N ASP A 122 11.94 -0.14 10.63
CA ASP A 122 10.86 -0.07 11.61
C ASP A 122 9.50 -0.01 10.89
N PRO A 123 8.67 -1.08 10.96
CA PRO A 123 7.36 -1.11 10.33
C PRO A 123 6.32 -0.22 11.05
N ASN A 124 6.64 0.33 12.22
CA ASN A 124 5.73 1.10 13.06
C ASN A 124 5.88 2.63 12.88
N GLN A 125 6.83 3.09 12.05
CA GLN A 125 6.90 4.51 11.68
C GLN A 125 5.57 4.92 11.03
N LYS A 126 5.02 6.06 11.44
CA LYS A 126 3.73 6.55 10.94
C LYS A 126 3.92 7.48 9.75
N THR A 127 3.01 7.40 8.79
CA THR A 127 2.86 8.47 7.78
C THR A 127 2.34 9.75 8.42
N SER A 128 2.34 10.85 7.66
CA SER A 128 1.69 12.12 8.08
C SER A 128 0.20 11.99 8.44
N TYR A 129 -0.49 10.92 7.98
CA TYR A 129 -1.88 10.62 8.32
C TYR A 129 -2.03 9.55 9.42
N GLY A 130 -0.92 9.09 10.02
CA GLY A 130 -0.95 8.09 11.09
C GLY A 130 -0.98 6.64 10.63
N LEU A 131 -0.94 6.37 9.32
CA LEU A 131 -0.93 5.00 8.79
C LEU A 131 0.36 4.27 9.16
N THR A 132 0.25 2.99 9.52
CA THR A 132 1.36 2.05 9.73
C THR A 132 1.53 1.12 8.52
N ALA A 133 2.65 0.40 8.45
CA ALA A 133 2.89 -0.57 7.37
C ALA A 133 1.84 -1.69 7.33
N TRP A 134 1.33 -2.11 8.50
CA TRP A 134 0.29 -3.13 8.62
C TRP A 134 -1.02 -2.68 7.96
N GLN A 135 -1.52 -1.50 8.32
CA GLN A 135 -2.72 -0.95 7.72
C GLN A 135 -2.54 -0.70 6.22
N HIS A 136 -1.40 -0.14 5.83
CA HIS A 136 -1.14 0.14 4.43
C HIS A 136 -1.12 -1.13 3.55
N ALA A 137 -0.59 -2.25 4.04
CA ALA A 137 -0.66 -3.52 3.32
C ALA A 137 -2.11 -3.98 3.07
N LEU A 138 -3.01 -3.77 4.03
CA LEU A 138 -4.44 -4.06 3.87
C LEU A 138 -5.12 -3.09 2.88
N GLU A 139 -4.71 -1.81 2.86
CA GLU A 139 -5.20 -0.81 1.91
C GLU A 139 -4.76 -1.12 0.48
N GLU A 140 -3.50 -1.52 0.28
CA GLU A 140 -2.98 -1.97 -1.01
C GLU A 140 -3.75 -3.20 -1.50
N TYR A 141 -4.04 -4.16 -0.62
CA TYR A 141 -4.92 -5.28 -0.97
C TYR A 141 -6.33 -4.79 -1.34
N ASP A 142 -6.97 -3.94 -0.53
CA ASP A 142 -8.33 -3.44 -0.81
C ASP A 142 -8.41 -2.75 -2.18
N GLN A 143 -7.39 -1.97 -2.52
CA GLN A 143 -7.31 -1.22 -3.77
C GLN A 143 -7.27 -2.13 -5.00
N PHE A 144 -6.60 -3.28 -4.92
CA PHE A 144 -6.32 -4.13 -6.08
C PHE A 144 -7.14 -5.42 -6.13
N ALA A 145 -7.72 -5.83 -5.02
CA ALA A 145 -8.57 -7.00 -4.95
C ALA A 145 -9.87 -6.78 -5.76
N HIS A 146 -10.26 -7.81 -6.50
CA HIS A 146 -11.51 -7.84 -7.25
C HIS A 146 -12.70 -7.74 -6.28
N ASP A 147 -13.61 -6.81 -6.56
CA ASP A 147 -14.92 -6.71 -5.91
C ASP A 147 -15.98 -7.54 -6.68
N SER A 148 -15.69 -7.93 -7.91
CA SER A 148 -16.58 -8.68 -8.78
C SER A 148 -15.76 -9.53 -9.75
N TYR A 149 -16.36 -10.61 -10.26
CA TYR A 149 -15.72 -11.42 -11.30
C TYR A 149 -16.36 -11.16 -12.67
N PRO A 150 -15.55 -10.97 -13.73
CA PRO A 150 -16.07 -10.77 -15.08
C PRO A 150 -16.73 -12.04 -15.62
N ASP A 151 -17.74 -11.91 -16.48
CA ASP A 151 -18.42 -13.05 -17.12
C ASP A 151 -17.48 -13.93 -17.98
N TYR A 152 -16.37 -13.36 -18.44
CA TYR A 152 -15.33 -14.03 -19.20
C TYR A 152 -14.03 -14.08 -18.41
N ARG A 153 -13.26 -15.17 -18.52
CA ARG A 153 -11.99 -15.39 -17.79
C ARG A 153 -12.11 -15.37 -16.26
N VAL A 154 -13.26 -15.81 -15.72
CA VAL A 154 -13.53 -15.94 -14.27
C VAL A 154 -12.39 -16.64 -13.53
N GLU A 155 -11.91 -17.78 -14.04
CA GLU A 155 -10.84 -18.55 -13.39
C GLU A 155 -9.51 -17.79 -13.33
N THR A 156 -9.21 -16.96 -14.34
CA THR A 156 -8.04 -16.08 -14.31
C THR A 156 -8.17 -15.02 -13.21
N ALA A 157 -9.34 -14.38 -13.10
CA ALA A 157 -9.58 -13.37 -12.08
C ALA A 157 -9.56 -13.97 -10.66
N ARG A 158 -10.10 -15.19 -10.48
CA ARG A 158 -10.00 -15.94 -9.21
C ARG A 158 -8.56 -16.28 -8.83
N GLU A 159 -7.75 -16.66 -9.81
CA GLU A 159 -6.32 -16.95 -9.59
C GLU A 159 -5.50 -15.68 -9.30
N GLU A 160 -5.84 -14.55 -9.91
CA GLU A 160 -5.29 -13.24 -9.55
C GLU A 160 -5.65 -12.86 -8.11
N GLN A 161 -6.93 -13.00 -7.73
CA GLN A 161 -7.39 -12.74 -6.37
C GLN A 161 -6.67 -13.62 -5.34
N ARG A 162 -6.48 -14.92 -5.65
CA ARG A 162 -5.73 -15.84 -4.79
C ARG A 162 -4.29 -15.38 -4.58
N ARG A 163 -3.60 -15.01 -5.67
CA ARG A 163 -2.21 -14.52 -5.60
C ARG A 163 -2.09 -13.21 -4.81
N LEU A 164 -3.08 -12.31 -4.91
CA LEU A 164 -3.13 -11.11 -4.07
C LEU A 164 -3.27 -11.45 -2.58
N ARG A 165 -4.13 -12.43 -2.23
CA ARG A 165 -4.28 -12.88 -0.84
C ARG A 165 -3.01 -13.53 -0.30
N GLU A 166 -2.33 -14.34 -1.11
CA GLU A 166 -1.05 -14.96 -0.74
C GLU A 166 0.05 -13.91 -0.53
N MET A 167 0.13 -12.90 -1.39
CA MET A 167 1.06 -11.78 -1.22
C MET A 167 0.75 -10.98 0.05
N LEU A 168 -0.52 -10.64 0.27
CA LEU A 168 -0.94 -9.96 1.51
C LEU A 168 -0.51 -10.78 2.74
N LYS A 169 -0.83 -12.07 2.76
CA LYS A 169 -0.44 -12.94 3.87
C LYS A 169 1.08 -12.93 4.09
N ALA A 170 1.88 -13.05 3.04
CA ALA A 170 3.33 -13.04 3.14
C ALA A 170 3.88 -11.71 3.69
N VAL A 171 3.34 -10.58 3.22
CA VAL A 171 3.70 -9.24 3.73
C VAL A 171 3.33 -9.11 5.21
N LEU A 172 2.11 -9.48 5.60
CA LEU A 172 1.66 -9.42 6.99
C LEU A 172 2.49 -10.33 7.91
N ASP A 173 2.79 -11.56 7.49
CA ASP A 173 3.66 -12.48 8.23
C ASP A 173 5.06 -11.87 8.45
N GLU A 174 5.64 -11.23 7.43
CA GLU A 174 6.98 -10.64 7.51
C GLU A 174 7.01 -9.36 8.37
N LEU A 175 5.97 -8.53 8.31
CA LEU A 175 5.80 -7.36 9.18
C LEU A 175 5.67 -7.78 10.66
N LEU A 176 4.83 -8.77 10.97
CA LEU A 176 4.68 -9.30 12.33
C LEU A 176 5.97 -9.90 12.87
N LYS A 177 6.69 -10.66 12.04
CA LYS A 177 8.00 -11.21 12.41
C LYS A 177 8.99 -10.13 12.84
N HIS A 178 8.86 -8.91 12.31
CA HIS A 178 9.69 -7.76 12.63
C HIS A 178 9.04 -6.77 13.62
N GLY A 179 8.02 -7.21 14.36
CA GLY A 179 7.45 -6.45 15.47
C GLY A 179 6.48 -5.34 15.05
N ALA A 180 5.80 -5.48 13.92
CA ALA A 180 4.68 -4.60 13.58
C ALA A 180 3.59 -4.67 14.66
N ASP A 181 3.20 -3.51 15.19
CA ASP A 181 2.10 -3.35 16.12
C ASP A 181 0.77 -3.30 15.35
N ILE A 182 -0.01 -4.37 15.48
CA ILE A 182 -1.29 -4.53 14.77
C ILE A 182 -2.48 -3.89 15.52
N HIS A 183 -2.24 -3.40 16.74
CA HIS A 183 -3.22 -2.77 17.64
C HIS A 183 -3.04 -1.26 17.78
N ASP A 184 -1.92 -0.71 17.31
CA ASP A 184 -1.63 0.75 17.36
C ASP A 184 -2.60 1.58 16.51
N PHE A 185 -3.23 0.98 15.50
CA PHE A 185 -4.28 1.66 14.75
C PHE A 185 -5.61 1.63 15.51
N ILE A 186 -5.99 2.78 16.08
CA ILE A 186 -7.33 3.02 16.62
C ILE A 186 -8.17 3.67 15.52
N PRO A 187 -9.19 2.98 14.97
CA PRO A 187 -10.05 3.56 13.95
C PRO A 187 -10.81 4.77 14.53
N PRO A 188 -11.00 5.84 13.75
CA PRO A 188 -11.79 6.98 14.22
C PRO A 188 -13.21 6.51 14.58
N ASN A 189 -13.73 6.95 15.74
CA ASN A 189 -15.06 6.57 16.23
C ASN A 189 -16.22 7.24 15.45
N GLU A 190 -15.96 7.73 14.24
CA GLU A 190 -16.89 8.50 13.42
C GLU A 190 -17.50 7.65 12.29
N GLU A 191 -18.68 8.05 11.81
CA GLU A 191 -19.27 7.46 10.60
C GLU A 191 -18.40 7.78 9.37
N GLY A 192 -18.30 6.85 8.40
CA GLY A 192 -17.58 7.08 7.15
C GLY A 192 -16.13 6.54 7.12
N LEU A 193 -15.81 5.57 7.96
CA LEU A 193 -14.55 4.82 7.92
C LEU A 193 -14.24 4.27 6.51
N SER A 194 -12.95 4.25 6.15
CA SER A 194 -12.49 3.43 5.01
C SER A 194 -12.80 1.96 5.27
N THR A 195 -12.91 1.15 4.22
CA THR A 195 -13.14 -0.30 4.32
C THR A 195 -12.18 -0.94 5.32
N VAL A 196 -10.88 -0.67 5.17
CA VAL A 196 -9.82 -1.21 6.03
C VAL A 196 -9.98 -0.74 7.47
N SER A 197 -10.30 0.54 7.71
CA SER A 197 -10.47 1.04 9.08
C SER A 197 -11.60 0.33 9.83
N ALA A 198 -12.72 0.09 9.15
CA ALA A 198 -13.84 -0.64 9.71
C ALA A 198 -13.52 -2.13 9.92
N LEU A 199 -12.76 -2.76 9.01
CA LEU A 199 -12.27 -4.13 9.19
C LEU A 199 -11.37 -4.25 10.43
N LEU A 200 -10.40 -3.34 10.59
CA LEU A 200 -9.49 -3.30 11.74
C LEU A 200 -10.27 -3.13 13.04
N ARG A 201 -11.24 -2.21 13.09
CA ARG A 201 -12.17 -2.07 14.23
C ARG A 201 -12.86 -3.40 14.57
N ASN A 202 -13.41 -4.06 13.55
CA ASN A 202 -14.21 -5.27 13.76
C ASN A 202 -13.34 -6.47 14.20
N LEU A 203 -12.08 -6.51 13.75
CA LEU A 203 -11.09 -7.49 14.21
C LEU A 203 -10.74 -7.26 15.69
N GLU A 204 -10.47 -6.01 16.07
CA GLU A 204 -10.13 -5.61 17.43
C GLU A 204 -11.28 -5.88 18.42
N GLU A 205 -12.50 -5.51 18.03
CA GLU A 205 -13.69 -5.62 18.89
C GLU A 205 -14.36 -7.01 18.82
N GLY A 206 -13.82 -7.94 18.03
CA GLY A 206 -14.40 -9.28 17.85
C GLY A 206 -15.79 -9.29 17.18
N LYS A 207 -16.12 -8.24 16.42
CA LYS A 207 -17.39 -8.12 15.68
C LYS A 207 -17.42 -8.98 14.41
N GLU A 208 -18.58 -9.07 13.77
CA GLU A 208 -18.71 -9.60 12.40
C GLU A 208 -17.85 -8.74 11.46
N LEU A 209 -17.08 -9.39 10.56
CA LEU A 209 -16.00 -8.72 9.85
C LEU A 209 -16.51 -7.56 8.97
N LEU A 210 -17.66 -7.72 8.32
CA LEU A 210 -18.23 -6.76 7.38
C LEU A 210 -19.18 -5.77 8.04
N ASP A 211 -19.29 -5.78 9.38
CA ASP A 211 -20.19 -4.92 10.12
C ASP A 211 -19.82 -3.43 9.96
N GLY A 212 -20.83 -2.59 9.70
CA GLY A 212 -20.67 -1.15 9.54
C GLY A 212 -19.87 -0.70 8.32
N LEU A 213 -19.61 -1.57 7.33
CA LEU A 213 -19.03 -1.14 6.05
C LEU A 213 -20.02 -0.28 5.24
N HIS A 214 -19.48 0.57 4.36
CA HIS A 214 -20.28 1.44 3.49
C HIS A 214 -21.26 0.62 2.65
N GLY A 215 -22.52 1.05 2.56
CA GLY A 215 -23.56 0.29 1.83
C GLY A 215 -24.10 -0.95 2.55
N MET A 216 -23.61 -1.31 3.74
CA MET A 216 -24.18 -2.43 4.53
C MET A 216 -25.41 -2.03 5.35
N ASN A 217 -25.59 -0.73 5.63
CA ASN A 217 -26.79 -0.19 6.27
C ASN A 217 -27.78 0.32 5.19
N PRO A 218 -29.03 -0.16 5.13
CA PRO A 218 -30.05 0.35 4.19
C PRO A 218 -30.26 1.88 4.20
N ASP A 219 -29.99 2.55 5.34
CA ASP A 219 -30.12 4.01 5.48
C ASP A 219 -28.84 4.77 5.13
N SER A 220 -27.81 4.06 4.67
CA SER A 220 -26.51 4.62 4.28
C SER A 220 -26.66 5.70 3.20
N SER A 221 -25.75 6.68 3.22
CA SER A 221 -25.58 7.64 2.14
C SER A 221 -25.36 6.99 0.77
N ALA A 222 -24.90 5.73 0.73
CA ALA A 222 -24.75 4.92 -0.47
C ALA A 222 -26.02 4.84 -1.35
N PHE A 223 -27.21 4.97 -0.73
CA PHE A 223 -28.50 4.81 -1.40
C PHE A 223 -29.25 6.13 -1.60
N LYS A 224 -28.72 7.23 -1.06
CA LYS A 224 -29.37 8.55 -1.14
C LYS A 224 -29.04 9.20 -2.49
N PRO A 225 -30.02 9.76 -3.21
CA PRO A 225 -29.76 10.53 -4.42
C PRO A 225 -28.83 11.72 -4.14
N TYR A 226 -27.94 12.01 -5.08
CA TYR A 226 -27.03 13.15 -4.98
C TYR A 226 -26.88 13.88 -6.32
N THR A 227 -26.59 15.16 -6.25
CA THR A 227 -26.39 15.99 -7.45
C THR A 227 -24.94 15.97 -7.87
N MET A 228 -24.66 15.60 -9.11
CA MET A 228 -23.34 15.65 -9.71
C MET A 228 -23.30 16.70 -10.83
N LYS A 229 -22.27 17.53 -10.82
CA LYS A 229 -22.03 18.52 -11.88
C LYS A 229 -21.07 17.93 -12.91
N TYR A 230 -21.55 17.65 -14.11
CA TYR A 230 -20.73 17.14 -15.21
C TYR A 230 -20.81 18.09 -16.41
N ARG A 231 -19.66 18.58 -16.88
CA ARG A 231 -19.54 19.56 -17.98
C ARG A 231 -20.47 20.77 -17.83
N GLY A 232 -20.59 21.28 -16.60
CA GLY A 232 -21.39 22.48 -16.29
C GLY A 232 -22.89 22.24 -16.13
N LYS A 233 -23.39 21.01 -16.36
CA LYS A 233 -24.79 20.64 -16.13
C LYS A 233 -24.92 19.87 -14.81
N GLU A 234 -25.93 20.21 -14.02
CA GLU A 234 -26.29 19.45 -12.83
C GLU A 234 -27.18 18.26 -13.23
N GLN A 235 -26.86 17.09 -12.70
CA GLN A 235 -27.62 15.86 -12.90
C GLN A 235 -27.87 15.22 -11.54
N LEU A 236 -29.13 14.88 -11.26
CA LEU A 236 -29.50 14.07 -10.11
C LEU A 236 -29.16 12.61 -10.42
N ILE A 237 -28.31 12.01 -9.60
CA ILE A 237 -27.93 10.60 -9.70
C ILE A 237 -28.66 9.85 -8.60
N THR A 238 -29.42 8.82 -8.99
CA THR A 238 -30.02 7.87 -8.07
C THR A 238 -29.18 6.59 -8.06
N PRO A 239 -28.58 6.21 -6.94
CA PRO A 239 -27.83 4.96 -6.83
C PRO A 239 -28.69 3.74 -7.19
N SER A 240 -28.15 2.81 -7.98
CA SER A 240 -28.83 1.57 -8.38
C SER A 240 -28.40 0.34 -7.58
N ARG A 241 -27.31 0.46 -6.83
CA ARG A 241 -26.73 -0.63 -6.04
C ARG A 241 -27.60 -0.91 -4.81
N THR A 242 -27.62 -2.16 -4.36
CA THR A 242 -28.36 -2.59 -3.16
C THR A 242 -27.41 -3.03 -2.06
N VAL A 243 -27.91 -3.17 -0.82
CA VAL A 243 -27.16 -3.76 0.29
C VAL A 243 -26.61 -5.13 -0.07
N GLU A 244 -27.38 -5.94 -0.79
CA GLU A 244 -26.97 -7.27 -1.24
C GLU A 244 -25.81 -7.20 -2.25
N THR A 245 -25.83 -6.21 -3.15
CA THR A 245 -24.73 -5.95 -4.09
C THR A 245 -23.44 -5.60 -3.33
N TYR A 246 -23.50 -4.67 -2.37
CA TYR A 246 -22.33 -4.33 -1.54
C TYR A 246 -21.82 -5.53 -0.75
N ARG A 247 -22.73 -6.30 -0.13
CA ARG A 247 -22.38 -7.51 0.61
C ARG A 247 -21.61 -8.48 -0.28
N GLN A 248 -22.13 -8.82 -1.45
CA GLN A 248 -21.48 -9.75 -2.36
C GLN A 248 -20.06 -9.31 -2.76
N GLU A 249 -19.87 -8.01 -2.99
CA GLU A 249 -18.54 -7.46 -3.32
C GLU A 249 -17.54 -7.59 -2.16
N TYR A 250 -17.97 -7.26 -0.94
CA TYR A 250 -17.13 -7.43 0.25
C TYR A 250 -16.84 -8.90 0.56
N GLU A 251 -17.81 -9.79 0.31
CA GLU A 251 -17.64 -11.25 0.46
C GLU A 251 -16.56 -11.78 -0.48
N ILE A 252 -16.61 -11.41 -1.77
CA ILE A 252 -15.60 -11.77 -2.77
C ILE A 252 -14.22 -11.28 -2.33
N LYS A 253 -14.16 -10.06 -1.79
CA LYS A 253 -12.89 -9.42 -1.44
C LYS A 253 -12.28 -9.96 -0.14
N TRP A 254 -13.08 -10.14 0.92
CA TRP A 254 -12.56 -10.29 2.29
C TRP A 254 -12.90 -11.61 2.98
N ARG A 255 -13.94 -12.33 2.57
CA ARG A 255 -14.43 -13.49 3.35
C ARG A 255 -13.40 -14.59 3.49
N GLU A 256 -12.63 -14.88 2.43
CA GLU A 256 -11.55 -15.87 2.50
C GLU A 256 -10.37 -15.45 3.40
N LEU A 257 -10.17 -14.14 3.61
CA LEU A 257 -9.13 -13.62 4.50
C LEU A 257 -9.55 -13.57 5.97
N GLU A 258 -10.86 -13.54 6.25
CA GLU A 258 -11.39 -13.45 7.61
C GLU A 258 -10.73 -14.39 8.63
N PRO A 259 -10.65 -15.72 8.41
CA PRO A 259 -10.03 -16.61 9.38
C PRO A 259 -8.54 -16.32 9.60
N ILE A 260 -7.83 -15.87 8.56
CA ILE A 260 -6.40 -15.52 8.61
C ILE A 260 -6.23 -14.24 9.43
N LEU A 261 -6.99 -13.20 9.12
CA LEU A 261 -6.95 -11.92 9.83
C LEU A 261 -7.31 -12.12 11.30
N ARG A 262 -8.39 -12.84 11.61
CA ARG A 262 -8.78 -13.16 12.99
C ARG A 262 -7.70 -13.96 13.72
N ALA A 263 -6.93 -14.80 13.04
CA ALA A 263 -5.85 -15.55 13.66
C ALA A 263 -4.68 -14.65 14.12
N TYR A 264 -4.42 -13.53 13.45
CA TYR A 264 -3.44 -12.55 13.91
C TYR A 264 -3.90 -11.86 15.21
N TYR A 265 -5.14 -11.37 15.24
CA TYR A 265 -5.69 -10.65 16.39
C TYR A 265 -5.98 -11.55 17.60
N LYS A 266 -6.20 -12.86 17.40
CA LYS A 266 -6.34 -13.83 18.51
C LYS A 266 -5.02 -14.20 19.18
N LYS A 267 -3.88 -14.07 18.47
CA LYS A 267 -2.55 -14.47 18.97
C LYS A 267 -1.83 -13.35 19.71
N ALA A 268 -2.36 -12.14 19.66
CA ALA A 268 -1.72 -10.93 20.20
C ALA A 268 -2.27 -10.51 21.59
N HIS A 269 -3.01 -11.40 22.25
CA HIS A 269 -3.42 -11.29 23.66
C HIS A 269 -2.84 -12.42 24.52
#